data_AF-A0A8C9L9M7-F1
#
_entry.id   AF-A0A8C9L9M7-F1
#
_cell.length_a   1.000
_cell.length_b   1.000
_cell.length_c   1.000
_cell.angle_alpha   90.00
_cell.angle_beta   90.00
_cell.angle_gamma   90.00
#
_symmetry.space_group_name_H-M   'P 1'
#
loop_
_entity.id
_entity.type
_entity.pdbx_description
1 polymer ?
#
loop_
_entity_poly.entity_id
_entity_poly.type
_entity_poly.pdbx_seq_one_letter_code
_entity_poly.pdbx_strand_id
1 'polypeptide(L)'
;MEDYHKPDQQTLQALKDTANRLRIGSIKATTAAGSGHPTSCCSAAEIMSVLFFHTMRYKVQDPRNANNDRFVLSKGHAAPVLYAAWAEAGFLQEAELLNLRKIDSVLEGHPVPRQAFTDVATGSLGQGLGAACGMAYTGKFFDRAR
;
A
#
# COMPACT_ATOMS: atom_id res chain seq x y z
N MET A 1 23.62 -7.53 -1.60
CA MET A 1 22.26 -7.97 -1.26
C MET A 1 22.32 -8.33 0.21
N GLU A 2 21.47 -7.73 1.04
CA GLU A 2 21.25 -8.28 2.38
C GLU A 2 20.71 -9.70 2.25
N ASP A 3 21.12 -10.57 3.16
CA ASP A 3 20.64 -11.96 3.18
C ASP A 3 19.15 -12.00 3.49
N TYR A 4 18.47 -13.03 2.99
CA TYR A 4 17.05 -13.23 3.29
C TYR A 4 16.85 -13.57 4.77
N HIS A 5 16.13 -12.71 5.49
CA HIS A 5 15.75 -12.96 6.88
C HIS A 5 14.56 -13.93 6.93
N LYS A 6 14.83 -15.24 6.94
CA LYS A 6 13.78 -16.26 7.01
C LYS A 6 12.91 -16.04 8.27
N PRO A 7 11.59 -15.81 8.12
CA PRO A 7 10.72 -15.52 9.26
C PRO A 7 10.52 -16.78 10.11
N ASP A 8 10.54 -16.58 11.42
CA ASP A 8 10.12 -17.60 12.38
C ASP A 8 8.58 -17.67 12.48
N GLN A 9 8.08 -18.61 13.27
CA GLN A 9 6.62 -18.78 13.44
C GLN A 9 5.94 -17.56 14.08
N GLN A 10 6.64 -16.85 14.96
CA GLN A 10 6.11 -15.65 15.60
C GLN A 10 5.94 -14.52 14.57
N THR A 11 6.94 -14.31 13.71
CA THR A 11 6.90 -13.35 12.61
C THR A 11 5.79 -13.71 11.63
N LEU A 12 5.66 -14.99 11.26
CA LEU A 12 4.58 -15.46 10.40
C LEU A 12 3.20 -15.21 11.02
N GLN A 13 3.05 -15.41 12.33
CA GLN A 13 1.79 -15.11 13.03
C GLN A 13 1.50 -13.61 13.03
N ALA A 14 2.49 -12.76 13.31
CA ALA A 14 2.34 -11.31 13.25
C ALA A 14 1.93 -10.81 11.85
N LEU A 15 2.45 -11.42 10.79
CA LEU A 15 2.06 -11.12 9.41
C LEU A 15 0.62 -11.53 9.10
N LYS A 16 0.14 -12.68 9.62
CA LYS A 16 -1.27 -13.08 9.51
C LYS A 16 -2.20 -12.12 10.26
N ASP A 17 -1.81 -11.73 11.46
CA ASP A 17 -2.58 -10.80 12.28
C ASP A 17 -2.65 -9.42 11.61
N THR A 18 -1.55 -9.00 11.00
CA THR A 18 -1.49 -7.77 10.18
C THR A 18 -2.43 -7.88 8.99
N ALA A 19 -2.41 -8.97 8.22
CA ALA A 19 -3.35 -9.18 7.12
C ALA A 19 -4.82 -9.09 7.59
N ASN A 20 -5.14 -9.64 8.76
CA ASN A 20 -6.47 -9.53 9.36
C ASN A 20 -6.83 -8.08 9.74
N ARG A 21 -5.89 -7.31 10.29
CA ARG A 21 -6.10 -5.86 10.53
C ARG A 21 -6.34 -5.09 9.24
N LEU A 22 -5.60 -5.40 8.17
CA LEU A 22 -5.82 -4.80 6.84
C LEU A 22 -7.22 -5.12 6.28
N ARG A 23 -7.72 -6.35 6.47
CA ARG A 23 -9.10 -6.72 6.12
C ARG A 23 -10.10 -5.89 6.90
N ILE A 24 -9.95 -5.82 8.23
CA ILE A 24 -10.83 -5.07 9.11
C ILE A 24 -10.86 -3.58 8.72
N GLY A 25 -9.69 -2.97 8.53
CA GLY A 25 -9.56 -1.57 8.10
C GLY A 25 -10.26 -1.31 6.76
N SER A 26 -10.08 -2.21 5.78
CA SER A 26 -10.73 -2.12 4.48
C SER A 26 -12.26 -2.22 4.57
N ILE A 27 -12.77 -3.16 5.38
CA ILE A 27 -14.22 -3.33 5.60
C ILE A 27 -14.79 -2.11 6.30
N LYS A 28 -14.20 -1.68 7.43
CA LYS A 28 -14.66 -0.49 8.17
C LYS A 28 -14.72 0.75 7.29
N ALA A 29 -13.65 1.03 6.53
CA ALA A 29 -13.56 2.20 5.67
C ALA A 29 -14.63 2.18 4.56
N THR A 30 -14.78 1.05 3.86
CA THR A 30 -15.76 0.94 2.76
C THR A 30 -17.20 0.93 3.24
N THR A 31 -17.48 0.33 4.40
CA THR A 31 -18.79 0.42 5.06
C THR A 31 -19.10 1.86 5.48
N ALA A 32 -18.15 2.57 6.11
CA ALA A 32 -18.35 3.97 6.51
C ALA A 32 -18.60 4.90 5.32
N ALA A 33 -17.95 4.65 4.18
CA ALA A 33 -18.14 5.40 2.95
C ALA A 33 -19.41 5.03 2.16
N GLY A 34 -20.12 3.95 2.53
CA GLY A 34 -21.26 3.43 1.77
C GLY A 34 -20.91 2.92 0.35
N SER A 35 -19.63 2.81 0.02
CA SER A 35 -19.14 2.36 -1.30
C SER A 35 -17.68 1.90 -1.22
N GLY A 36 -17.26 1.06 -2.17
CA GLY A 36 -15.88 0.57 -2.27
C GLY A 36 -15.80 -0.92 -2.62
N HIS A 37 -14.60 -1.50 -2.50
CA HIS A 37 -14.31 -2.87 -2.97
C HIS A 37 -13.65 -3.73 -1.87
N PRO A 38 -14.35 -4.04 -0.76
CA PRO A 38 -13.77 -4.78 0.36
C PRO A 38 -13.30 -6.20 -0.02
N THR A 39 -14.02 -6.89 -0.90
CA THR A 39 -13.62 -8.25 -1.37
C THR A 39 -12.33 -8.23 -2.17
N SER A 40 -12.15 -7.23 -3.04
CA SER A 40 -10.90 -6.99 -3.76
C SER A 40 -9.74 -6.64 -2.81
N CYS A 41 -10.01 -6.02 -1.66
CA CYS A 41 -9.03 -5.75 -0.62
C CYS A 41 -8.64 -7.04 0.12
N CYS A 42 -9.62 -7.82 0.56
CA CYS A 42 -9.42 -9.04 1.34
C CYS A 42 -8.60 -10.12 0.63
N SER A 43 -8.69 -10.19 -0.72
CA SER A 43 -7.87 -11.11 -1.53
C SER A 43 -6.39 -10.72 -1.60
N ALA A 44 -6.04 -9.48 -1.27
CA ALA A 44 -4.66 -8.98 -1.29
C ALA A 44 -4.03 -8.85 0.11
N ALA A 45 -4.75 -9.17 1.19
CA ALA A 45 -4.34 -8.83 2.54
C ALA A 45 -2.99 -9.46 2.95
N GLU A 46 -2.76 -10.74 2.69
CA GLU A 46 -1.47 -11.38 2.96
C GLU A 46 -0.34 -10.80 2.09
N ILE A 47 -0.62 -10.53 0.81
CA ILE A 47 0.36 -9.93 -0.11
C ILE A 47 0.79 -8.56 0.42
N MET A 48 -0.17 -7.71 0.79
CA MET A 48 0.10 -6.39 1.34
C MET A 48 0.88 -6.50 2.66
N SER A 49 0.46 -7.39 3.56
CA SER A 49 1.13 -7.61 4.84
C SER A 49 2.59 -8.01 4.66
N VAL A 50 2.87 -9.02 3.83
CA VAL A 50 4.23 -9.49 3.59
C VAL A 50 5.08 -8.42 2.89
N LEU A 51 4.54 -7.72 1.90
CA LEU A 51 5.29 -6.67 1.19
C LEU A 51 5.64 -5.51 2.12
N PHE A 52 4.68 -4.97 2.86
CA PHE A 52 4.89 -3.77 3.68
C PHE A 52 5.65 -4.03 4.97
N PHE A 53 5.53 -5.23 5.57
CA PHE A 53 6.03 -5.49 6.93
C PHE A 53 7.13 -6.55 6.98
N HIS A 54 7.64 -7.01 5.83
CA HIS A 54 8.76 -7.94 5.78
C HIS A 54 9.68 -7.73 4.57
N THR A 55 9.09 -7.60 3.37
CA THR A 55 9.87 -7.62 2.12
C THR A 55 10.44 -6.25 1.75
N MET A 56 9.59 -5.22 1.64
CA MET A 56 10.01 -3.91 1.13
C MET A 56 10.86 -3.15 2.15
N ARG A 57 11.74 -2.29 1.63
CA ARG A 57 12.54 -1.34 2.39
C ARG A 57 12.09 0.07 2.05
N TYR A 58 11.57 0.79 3.03
CA TYR A 58 11.08 2.15 2.83
C TYR A 58 11.05 2.93 4.15
N LYS A 59 11.10 4.25 4.04
CA LYS A 59 10.93 5.17 5.17
C LYS A 59 9.46 5.49 5.33
N VAL A 60 8.85 5.01 6.41
CA VAL A 60 7.43 5.26 6.72
C VAL A 60 7.10 6.75 6.71
N GLN A 61 7.92 7.57 7.37
CA GLN A 61 7.68 9.01 7.51
C GLN A 61 8.13 9.85 6.30
N ASP A 62 8.71 9.21 5.29
CA ASP A 62 9.08 9.84 4.02
C ASP A 62 8.76 8.90 2.85
N PRO A 63 7.45 8.71 2.51
CA PRO A 63 7.05 7.77 1.47
C PRO A 63 7.62 8.08 0.08
N ARG A 64 7.94 9.36 -0.20
CA ARG A 64 8.52 9.82 -1.47
C ARG A 64 10.05 9.74 -1.52
N ASN A 65 10.69 9.17 -0.50
CA ASN A 65 12.14 9.07 -0.49
C ASN A 65 12.64 8.34 -1.75
N ALA A 66 13.62 8.93 -2.43
CA ALA A 66 14.16 8.38 -3.68
C ALA A 66 14.81 6.99 -3.51
N ASN A 67 15.17 6.61 -2.28
CA ASN A 67 15.80 5.32 -1.98
C ASN A 67 14.81 4.24 -1.50
N ASN A 68 13.50 4.56 -1.41
CA ASN A 68 12.50 3.57 -1.04
C ASN A 68 12.28 2.55 -2.16
N ASP A 69 11.93 1.32 -1.80
CA ASP A 69 11.25 0.42 -2.74
C ASP A 69 9.93 1.05 -3.21
N ARG A 70 9.56 0.79 -4.47
CA ARG A 70 8.33 1.34 -5.07
C ARG A 70 7.23 0.29 -5.07
N PHE A 71 6.05 0.68 -4.62
CA PHE A 71 4.85 -0.14 -4.68
C PHE A 71 3.79 0.52 -5.58
N VAL A 72 3.33 -0.21 -6.59
CA VAL A 72 2.26 0.25 -7.48
C VAL A 72 1.04 -0.66 -7.34
N LEU A 73 -0.05 -0.14 -6.77
CA LEU A 73 -1.31 -0.85 -6.71
C LEU A 73 -2.04 -0.76 -8.06
N SER A 74 -1.64 -1.58 -9.04
CA SER A 74 -2.25 -1.53 -10.39
C SER A 74 -3.74 -1.89 -10.41
N LYS A 75 -4.23 -2.66 -9.43
CA LYS A 75 -5.66 -2.86 -9.18
C LYS A 75 -6.20 -1.75 -8.27
N GLY A 76 -6.16 -0.50 -8.73
CA GLY A 76 -6.37 0.68 -7.90
C GLY A 76 -7.69 0.71 -7.12
N HIS A 77 -8.71 -0.03 -7.56
CA HIS A 77 -9.98 -0.12 -6.84
C HIS A 77 -9.87 -0.77 -5.44
N ALA A 78 -8.77 -1.47 -5.16
CA ALA A 78 -8.41 -1.97 -3.83
C ALA A 78 -7.70 -0.92 -2.95
N ALA A 79 -7.82 0.37 -3.26
CA ALA A 79 -7.23 1.47 -2.50
C ALA A 79 -7.35 1.35 -0.97
N PRO A 80 -8.49 0.92 -0.38
CA PRO A 80 -8.63 0.80 1.06
C PRO A 80 -7.57 -0.09 1.74
N VAL A 81 -7.10 -1.16 1.09
CA VAL A 81 -6.04 -2.01 1.68
C VAL A 81 -4.68 -1.33 1.67
N LEU A 82 -4.42 -0.47 0.67
CA LEU A 82 -3.21 0.37 0.65
C LEU A 82 -3.25 1.41 1.76
N TYR A 83 -4.39 2.06 1.96
CA TYR A 83 -4.55 3.05 3.03
C TYR A 83 -4.41 2.40 4.40
N ALA A 84 -5.02 1.22 4.60
CA ALA A 84 -4.87 0.45 5.83
C ALA A 84 -3.41 0.05 6.08
N ALA A 85 -2.64 -0.31 5.04
CA ALA A 85 -1.22 -0.63 5.19
C ALA A 85 -0.38 0.59 5.63
N TRP A 86 -0.67 1.78 5.11
CA TRP A 86 0.00 3.02 5.55
C TRP A 86 -0.42 3.49 6.94
N ALA A 87 -1.66 3.20 7.36
CA ALA A 87 -2.08 3.42 8.74
C ALA A 87 -1.36 2.47 9.70
N GLU A 88 -1.31 1.17 9.36
CA GLU A 88 -0.61 0.15 10.15
C GLU A 88 0.90 0.41 10.22
N ALA A 89 1.50 0.95 9.15
CA ALA A 89 2.91 1.36 9.16
C ALA A 89 3.16 2.61 10.04
N GLY A 90 2.13 3.38 10.39
CA GLY A 90 2.23 4.57 11.24
C GLY A 90 2.43 5.89 10.48
N PHE A 91 2.14 5.94 9.18
CA PHE A 91 2.14 7.18 8.40
C PHE A 91 0.77 7.89 8.46
N LEU A 92 -0.31 7.11 8.36
CA LEU A 92 -1.68 7.62 8.54
C LEU A 92 -2.17 7.30 9.96
N GLN A 93 -3.08 8.13 10.49
CA GLN A 93 -3.82 7.76 11.69
C GLN A 93 -4.94 6.76 11.33
N GLU A 94 -5.15 5.72 12.14
CA GLU A 94 -6.19 4.71 11.87
C GLU A 94 -7.58 5.33 11.71
N ALA A 95 -7.88 6.38 12.49
CA ALA A 95 -9.17 7.09 12.44
C ALA A 95 -9.43 7.74 11.07
N GLU A 96 -8.40 8.12 10.32
CA GLU A 96 -8.54 8.73 8.99
C GLU A 96 -9.13 7.76 7.98
N LEU A 97 -8.95 6.44 8.16
CA LEU A 97 -9.50 5.42 7.26
C LEU A 97 -11.03 5.52 7.12
N LEU A 98 -11.72 5.99 8.15
CA LEU A 98 -13.18 6.17 8.16
C LEU A 98 -13.64 7.39 7.34
N ASN A 99 -12.70 8.21 6.87
CA ASN A 99 -12.97 9.34 5.98
C ASN A 99 -12.78 8.98 4.50
N LEU A 100 -12.67 7.68 4.16
CA LEU A 100 -12.62 7.22 2.78
C LEU A 100 -13.73 7.87 1.93
N ARG A 101 -13.35 8.40 0.76
CA ARG A 101 -14.23 9.02 -0.26
C ARG A 101 -15.00 10.27 0.17
N LYS A 102 -14.76 10.80 1.37
CA LYS A 102 -15.27 12.12 1.73
C LYS A 102 -14.54 13.20 0.91
N ILE A 103 -15.26 14.27 0.58
CA ILE A 103 -14.76 15.33 -0.32
C ILE A 103 -13.53 16.06 0.23
N ASP A 104 -13.42 16.15 1.55
CA ASP A 104 -12.35 16.79 2.31
C ASP A 104 -11.19 15.84 2.66
N SER A 105 -11.35 14.54 2.38
CA SER A 105 -10.37 13.53 2.69
C SER A 105 -9.29 13.41 1.62
N VAL A 106 -8.07 13.05 2.03
CA VAL A 106 -6.99 12.62 1.12
C VAL A 106 -7.18 11.18 0.62
N LEU A 107 -8.03 10.40 1.28
CA LEU A 107 -8.30 8.99 0.97
C LEU A 107 -9.41 8.87 -0.06
N GLU A 108 -9.03 8.89 -1.33
CA GLU A 108 -9.95 8.84 -2.48
C GLU A 108 -10.36 7.41 -2.86
N GLY A 109 -11.35 7.27 -3.76
CA GLY A 109 -11.86 5.97 -4.19
C GLY A 109 -10.84 5.09 -4.94
N HIS A 110 -9.80 5.71 -5.48
CA HIS A 110 -8.61 5.09 -6.10
C HIS A 110 -7.37 5.87 -5.65
N PRO A 111 -6.15 5.28 -5.66
CA PRO A 111 -4.93 6.00 -5.32
C PRO A 111 -4.70 7.16 -6.29
N VAL A 112 -4.29 8.31 -5.76
CA VAL A 112 -3.91 9.50 -6.54
C VAL A 112 -2.65 10.16 -5.98
N PRO A 113 -1.84 10.87 -6.80
CA PRO A 113 -0.56 11.44 -6.36
C PRO A 113 -0.63 12.57 -5.33
N ARG A 114 -1.85 13.05 -4.97
CA ARG A 114 -2.06 13.92 -3.81
C ARG A 114 -1.69 13.23 -2.50
N GLN A 115 -1.72 11.90 -2.48
CA GLN A 115 -1.25 11.08 -1.37
C GLN A 115 0.28 10.92 -1.48
N ALA A 116 1.01 11.26 -0.42
CA ALA A 116 2.48 11.16 -0.42
C ALA A 116 2.98 9.74 -0.76
N PHE A 117 2.22 8.71 -0.40
CA PHE A 117 2.59 7.32 -0.68
C PHE A 117 2.16 6.77 -2.05
N THR A 118 1.61 7.61 -2.93
CA THR A 118 1.17 7.21 -4.27
C THR A 118 1.95 8.00 -5.32
N ASP A 119 2.67 7.32 -6.21
CA ASP A 119 3.38 7.97 -7.32
C ASP A 119 2.47 8.22 -8.53
N VAL A 120 1.63 7.24 -8.87
CA VAL A 120 0.78 7.25 -10.07
C VAL A 120 -0.66 6.86 -9.74
N ALA A 121 -1.63 7.47 -10.41
CA ALA A 121 -3.02 7.08 -10.31
C ALA A 121 -3.29 5.77 -11.08
N THR A 122 -4.05 4.85 -10.49
CA THR A 122 -4.24 3.49 -11.04
C THR A 122 -5.70 3.03 -11.11
N GLY A 123 -6.65 3.98 -11.18
CA GLY A 123 -8.07 3.65 -11.33
C GLY A 123 -8.41 2.95 -12.65
N SER A 124 -7.73 3.32 -13.73
CA SER A 124 -7.81 2.60 -15.02
C SER A 124 -6.90 1.38 -14.98
N LEU A 125 -7.49 0.19 -15.10
CA LEU A 125 -6.78 -1.08 -15.00
C LEU A 125 -5.76 -1.26 -16.14
N GLY A 126 -4.72 -2.03 -15.87
CA GLY A 126 -3.68 -2.39 -16.85
C GLY A 126 -2.54 -1.37 -16.99
N GLN A 127 -2.64 -0.19 -16.38
CA GLN A 127 -1.61 0.86 -16.54
C GLN A 127 -0.47 0.77 -15.51
N GLY A 128 -0.74 0.25 -14.31
CA GLY A 128 0.22 0.28 -13.21
C GLY A 128 1.50 -0.52 -13.47
N LEU A 129 1.42 -1.66 -14.18
CA LEU A 129 2.61 -2.42 -14.54
C LEU A 129 3.54 -1.64 -15.49
N GLY A 130 2.98 -0.90 -16.45
CA GLY A 130 3.77 -0.05 -17.36
C GLY A 130 4.52 1.05 -16.60
N ALA A 131 3.85 1.70 -15.64
CA ALA A 131 4.49 2.67 -14.75
C ALA A 131 5.59 2.03 -13.90
N ALA A 132 5.34 0.86 -13.31
CA ALA A 132 6.33 0.13 -12.52
C ALA A 132 7.54 -0.32 -13.37
N CYS A 133 7.35 -0.68 -14.64
CA CYS A 133 8.44 -0.93 -15.58
C CYS A 133 9.32 0.30 -15.77
N GLY A 134 8.72 1.50 -15.88
CA GLY A 134 9.46 2.76 -15.95
C GLY A 134 10.27 3.04 -14.68
N MET A 135 9.68 2.80 -13.50
CA MET A 135 10.37 2.93 -12.21
C MET A 135 11.55 1.96 -12.10
N ALA A 136 11.34 0.68 -12.44
CA ALA A 136 12.38 -0.34 -12.38
C ALA A 136 13.51 -0.09 -13.40
N TYR A 137 13.16 0.33 -14.63
CA TYR A 137 14.14 0.70 -15.64
C TYR A 137 15.01 1.87 -15.15
N THR A 138 14.39 2.88 -14.53
CA THR A 138 15.09 4.02 -13.96
C THR A 138 16.06 3.59 -12.85
N GLY A 139 15.60 2.80 -11.88
CA GLY A 139 16.45 2.30 -10.80
C GLY A 139 17.62 1.43 -11.30
N LYS A 140 17.43 0.70 -12.40
CA LYS A 140 18.48 -0.17 -12.96
C LYS A 140 19.51 0.55 -13.83
N PHE A 141 19.09 1.53 -14.63
CA PHE A 141 19.93 2.09 -15.70
C PHE A 141 20.28 3.57 -15.53
N PHE A 142 19.54 4.32 -14.72
CA PHE A 142 19.75 5.76 -14.55
C PHE A 142 20.15 6.14 -13.14
N ASP A 143 19.53 5.51 -12.14
CA ASP A 143 19.81 5.84 -10.75
C ASP A 143 21.22 5.40 -10.35
N ARG A 144 21.92 6.30 -9.65
CA ARG A 144 23.28 6.06 -9.12
C ARG A 144 23.29 5.95 -7.60
N ALA A 145 22.11 6.01 -6.96
CA ALA A 145 21.98 5.74 -5.53
C ALA A 145 22.59 4.36 -5.23
N ARG A 146 23.61 4.36 -4.37
CA ARG A 146 24.24 3.17 -3.80
C ARG A 146 23.77 2.98 -2.37
#